data_AF-A0A2H5BA68-F1
#
_entry.id   AF-A0A2H5BA68-F1
#
_cell.length_a   1.000
_cell.length_b   1.000
_cell.length_c   1.000
_cell.angle_alpha   90.00
_cell.angle_beta   90.00
_cell.angle_gamma   90.00
#
_symmetry.space_group_name_H-M   'P 1'
#
loop_
_entity.id
_entity.type
_entity.pdbx_description
1 polymer ?
#
loop_
_entity_poly.entity_id
_entity_poly.type
_entity_poly.pdbx_seq_one_letter_code
_entity_poly.pdbx_strand_id
1 'polypeptide(L)'
;MSGLLLSVTGEDAVDELADLADWLRHEPELRGLVAFVGAEPGPGELGALADALAVAVGSGGALTVLAASLRAYLSQPRKSDVRIEVRGPEHSVTVDATRVKDVEALLRETLRHLG
;
A
#
# COMPACT_ATOMS: atom_id res chain seq x y z
N MET A 1 -12.24 -1.02 -12.77
CA MET A 1 -10.88 -0.53 -12.43
C MET A 1 -10.43 -1.31 -11.22
N SER A 2 -9.30 -2.00 -11.32
CA SER A 2 -8.74 -2.76 -10.18
C SER A 2 -7.88 -1.82 -9.34
N GLY A 3 -7.99 -1.92 -8.02
CA GLY A 3 -7.27 -1.07 -7.08
C GLY A 3 -6.73 -1.89 -5.92
N LEU A 4 -5.71 -1.35 -5.26
CA LEU A 4 -5.19 -1.88 -3.99
C LEU A 4 -5.46 -0.84 -2.90
N LEU A 5 -5.74 -1.33 -1.69
CA LEU A 5 -5.80 -0.50 -0.49
C LEU A 5 -4.51 -0.68 0.28
N LEU A 6 -3.87 0.41 0.67
CA LEU A 6 -2.69 0.42 1.52
C LEU A 6 -3.06 0.98 2.89
N SER A 7 -2.73 0.27 3.96
CA SER A 7 -2.81 0.77 5.33
C SER A 7 -1.44 0.63 6.01
N VAL A 8 -1.17 1.52 6.95
CA VAL A 8 0.04 1.47 7.77
C VAL A 8 -0.34 1.03 9.18
N THR A 9 0.46 0.17 9.78
CA THR A 9 0.28 -0.24 11.18
C THR A 9 1.49 0.16 12.01
N GLY A 10 1.27 0.74 13.19
CA GLY A 10 2.34 1.20 14.09
C GLY A 10 1.85 2.32 15.01
N GLU A 11 2.73 2.82 15.88
CA GLU A 11 2.43 3.94 16.78
C GLU A 11 2.14 5.24 16.03
N ASP A 12 2.85 5.49 14.92
CA ASP A 12 2.73 6.71 14.10
C ASP A 12 1.97 6.47 12.78
N ALA A 13 1.02 5.53 12.78
CA ALA A 13 0.38 5.04 11.55
C ALA A 13 -0.27 6.14 10.67
N VAL A 14 -0.86 7.18 11.29
CA VAL A 14 -1.51 8.28 10.56
C VAL A 14 -0.49 9.14 9.83
N ASP A 15 0.59 9.52 10.52
CA ASP A 15 1.65 10.35 9.96
C ASP A 15 2.44 9.59 8.88
N GLU A 16 2.71 8.31 9.10
CA GLU A 16 3.36 7.44 8.11
C GLU A 16 2.47 7.17 6.89
N LEU A 17 1.15 7.07 7.06
CA LEU A 17 0.23 6.97 5.91
C LEU A 17 0.23 8.26 5.09
N ALA A 18 0.31 9.42 5.75
CA ALA A 18 0.43 10.71 5.08
C ALA A 18 1.75 10.84 4.31
N ASP A 19 2.88 10.49 4.94
CA ASP A 19 4.20 10.46 4.30
C ASP A 19 4.21 9.52 3.09
N LEU A 20 3.64 8.32 3.24
CA LEU A 20 3.51 7.36 2.14
C LEU A 20 2.65 7.91 0.99
N ALA A 21 1.54 8.58 1.29
CA ALA A 21 0.66 9.17 0.27
C ALA A 21 1.41 10.22 -0.55
N ASP A 22 2.14 11.10 0.13
CA ASP A 22 2.91 12.14 -0.51
C ASP A 22 4.06 11.53 -1.32
N TRP A 23 4.78 10.55 -0.78
CA TRP A 23 5.81 9.80 -1.51
C TRP A 23 5.27 9.21 -2.82
N LEU A 24 4.16 8.46 -2.78
CA LEU A 24 3.60 7.83 -3.97
C LEU A 24 3.10 8.84 -5.00
N ARG A 25 2.61 10.01 -4.57
CA ARG A 25 2.16 11.09 -5.49
C ARG A 25 3.31 11.79 -6.22
N HIS A 26 4.54 11.67 -5.71
CA HIS A 26 5.73 12.17 -6.41
C HIS A 26 6.09 11.31 -7.63
N GLU A 27 5.61 10.06 -7.71
CA GLU A 27 5.77 9.23 -8.91
C GLU A 27 4.85 9.71 -10.04
N PRO A 28 5.40 10.12 -11.21
CA PRO A 28 4.61 10.63 -12.32
C PRO A 28 3.49 9.66 -12.76
N GLU A 29 3.75 8.37 -12.75
CA GLU A 29 2.85 7.31 -13.20
C GLU A 29 1.75 6.97 -12.19
N LEU A 30 1.91 7.38 -10.92
CA LEU A 30 0.90 7.19 -9.87
C LEU A 30 0.10 8.48 -9.59
N ARG A 31 0.48 9.60 -10.22
CA ARG A 31 -0.19 10.87 -10.02
C ARG A 31 -1.66 10.78 -10.41
N GLY A 32 -2.53 11.18 -9.50
CA GLY A 32 -3.98 11.09 -9.68
C GLY A 32 -4.56 9.69 -9.50
N LEU A 33 -3.73 8.69 -9.21
CA LEU A 33 -4.15 7.31 -8.92
C LEU A 33 -4.18 6.99 -7.42
N VAL A 34 -3.67 7.90 -6.58
CA VAL A 34 -3.57 7.73 -5.12
C VAL A 34 -4.56 8.65 -4.40
N ALA A 35 -5.52 8.07 -3.68
CA ALA A 35 -6.54 8.79 -2.91
C ALA A 35 -6.66 8.24 -1.48
N PHE A 36 -6.89 9.12 -0.51
CA PHE A 36 -7.28 8.69 0.84
C PHE A 36 -8.71 8.19 0.83
N VAL A 37 -8.95 7.09 1.52
CA VAL A 37 -10.26 6.50 1.77
C VAL A 37 -10.35 6.11 3.23
N GLY A 38 -11.50 6.32 3.88
CA GLY A 38 -11.73 5.73 5.19
C GLY A 38 -11.81 4.21 5.04
N ALA A 39 -11.01 3.44 5.77
CA ALA A 39 -11.11 2.00 5.67
C ALA A 39 -12.35 1.50 6.41
N GLU A 40 -13.06 0.55 5.79
CA GLU A 40 -14.07 -0.24 6.47
C GLU A 40 -13.36 -1.36 7.24
N PRO A 41 -13.53 -1.46 8.57
CA PRO A 41 -12.80 -2.45 9.37
C PRO A 41 -13.16 -3.88 8.92
N GLY A 42 -12.16 -4.74 8.79
CA GLY A 42 -12.35 -6.13 8.42
C GLY A 42 -13.01 -6.96 9.54
N PRO A 43 -13.63 -8.12 9.23
CA PRO A 43 -14.17 -9.00 10.24
C PRO A 43 -13.07 -9.50 11.19
N GLY A 44 -13.12 -9.07 12.45
CA GLY A 44 -12.14 -9.44 13.49
C GLY A 44 -11.14 -8.33 13.86
N GLU A 45 -11.19 -7.18 13.19
CA GLU A 45 -10.38 -6.01 13.54
C GLU A 45 -11.10 -5.17 14.61
N LEU A 46 -10.78 -5.40 15.88
CA LEU A 46 -11.13 -4.51 16.98
C LEU A 46 -10.11 -3.36 17.04
N GLY A 47 -10.42 -2.22 16.42
CA GLY A 47 -9.73 -0.97 16.76
C GLY A 47 -9.38 -0.07 15.57
N ALA A 48 -9.80 1.18 15.71
CA ALA A 48 -9.55 2.36 14.89
C ALA A 48 -10.06 2.29 13.45
N LEU A 49 -10.83 3.32 13.05
CA LEU A 49 -10.96 3.72 11.65
C LEU A 49 -9.53 4.00 11.18
N ALA A 50 -8.89 3.03 10.54
CA ALA A 50 -7.61 3.28 9.90
C ALA A 50 -7.93 3.99 8.59
N ASP A 51 -7.39 5.19 8.37
CA ASP A 51 -7.37 5.72 7.01
C ASP A 51 -6.53 4.78 6.13
N ALA A 52 -6.90 4.66 4.87
CA ALA A 52 -6.18 3.87 3.88
C ALA A 52 -5.94 4.69 2.61
N LEU A 53 -4.98 4.25 1.80
CA LEU A 53 -4.75 4.78 0.47
C LEU A 53 -5.28 3.81 -0.58
N ALA A 54 -6.27 4.25 -1.34
CA ALA A 54 -6.66 3.58 -2.57
C ALA A 54 -5.68 3.96 -3.67
N VAL A 55 -5.06 2.94 -4.28
CA VAL A 55 -4.17 3.07 -5.43
C VAL A 55 -4.76 2.33 -6.62
N ALA A 56 -5.14 3.08 -7.65
CA ALA A 56 -5.61 2.49 -8.89
C ALA A 56 -4.46 1.86 -9.66
N VAL A 57 -4.56 0.55 -9.92
CA VAL A 57 -3.52 -0.25 -10.59
C VAL A 57 -4.15 -0.91 -11.82
N GLY A 58 -4.15 -0.16 -12.93
CA GLY A 58 -4.64 -0.63 -14.24
C GLY A 58 -3.59 -1.39 -15.05
N SER A 59 -3.92 -1.70 -16.31
CA SER A 59 -3.05 -2.42 -17.27
C SER A 59 -1.83 -1.62 -17.77
N GLY A 60 -1.53 -0.46 -17.18
CA GLY A 60 -0.57 0.53 -17.68
C GLY A 60 0.77 0.62 -16.93
N GLY A 61 1.21 -0.44 -16.24
CA GLY A 61 2.50 -0.46 -15.53
C GLY A 61 2.51 0.21 -14.14
N ALA A 62 1.40 0.86 -13.73
CA ALA A 62 1.24 1.47 -12.41
C ALA A 62 1.56 0.51 -11.26
N LEU A 63 1.27 -0.78 -11.41
CA LEU A 63 1.61 -1.81 -10.42
C LEU A 63 3.13 -1.98 -10.23
N THR A 64 3.90 -1.95 -11.31
CA THR A 64 5.36 -2.07 -11.27
C THR A 64 5.97 -0.82 -10.64
N VAL A 65 5.46 0.37 -10.97
CA VAL A 65 5.89 1.63 -10.34
C VAL A 65 5.54 1.63 -8.86
N LEU A 66 4.32 1.24 -8.48
CA LEU A 66 3.92 1.10 -7.09
C LEU A 66 4.85 0.16 -6.32
N ALA A 67 5.15 -1.01 -6.88
CA ALA A 67 6.06 -1.97 -6.25
C ALA A 67 7.47 -1.40 -6.06
N ALA A 68 8.03 -0.77 -7.09
CA ALA A 68 9.36 -0.16 -7.00
C ALA A 68 9.40 0.98 -5.98
N SER A 69 8.37 1.83 -5.97
CA SER A 69 8.26 2.97 -5.09
C SER A 69 8.07 2.54 -3.62
N LEU A 70 7.26 1.51 -3.34
CA LEU A 70 7.13 0.91 -2.01
C LEU A 70 8.45 0.31 -1.50
N ARG A 71 9.22 -0.36 -2.37
CA ARG A 71 10.56 -0.86 -2.01
C ARG A 71 11.49 0.28 -1.64
N ALA A 72 11.50 1.35 -2.44
CA ALA A 72 12.32 2.53 -2.17
C ALA A 72 11.92 3.20 -0.85
N TYR A 73 10.61 3.39 -0.60
CA TYR A 73 10.07 3.94 0.64
C TYR A 73 10.53 3.13 1.88
N LEU A 74 10.34 1.82 1.84
CA LEU A 74 10.67 0.89 2.94
C LEU A 74 12.18 0.67 3.13
N SER A 75 13.00 0.95 2.12
CA SER A 75 14.46 0.82 2.21
C SER A 75 15.13 2.07 2.79
N GLN A 76 14.38 3.17 2.99
CA GLN A 76 14.94 4.36 3.61
C GLN A 76 15.32 4.10 5.07
N PRO A 77 16.42 4.69 5.57
CA PRO A 77 16.75 4.64 6.98
C PRO A 77 15.71 5.45 7.78
N ARG A 78 14.80 4.74 8.45
CA ARG A 78 13.72 5.29 9.27
C ARG A 78 13.92 4.89 10.73
N LYS A 79 13.36 5.68 11.66
CA LYS A 79 13.40 5.37 13.10
C LYS A 79 12.35 4.35 13.52
N SER A 80 11.28 4.21 12.74
CA SER A 80 10.12 3.37 13.04
C SER A 80 10.06 2.19 12.07
N ASP A 81 9.70 1.01 12.58
CA ASP A 81 9.47 -0.19 11.77
C ASP A 81 8.13 -0.06 11.03
N VAL A 82 8.16 0.58 9.86
CA VAL A 82 6.96 0.78 9.05
C VAL A 82 6.52 -0.53 8.42
N ARG A 83 5.26 -0.88 8.64
CA ARG A 83 4.60 -2.03 8.04
C ARG A 83 3.40 -1.55 7.24
N ILE A 84 3.40 -1.92 5.96
CA ILE A 84 2.35 -1.57 5.00
C ILE A 84 1.57 -2.83 4.71
N GLU A 85 0.28 -2.85 5.05
CA GLU A 85 -0.63 -3.87 4.58
C GLU A 85 -1.22 -3.45 3.23
N VAL A 86 -1.21 -4.38 2.29
CA VAL A 86 -1.76 -4.22 0.95
C VAL A 86 -2.95 -5.16 0.82
N ARG A 87 -4.16 -4.61 0.74
CA ARG A 87 -5.39 -5.38 0.51
C ARG A 87 -5.80 -5.30 -0.95
N GLY A 88 -6.06 -6.45 -1.55
CA GLY A 88 -6.85 -6.59 -2.76
C GLY A 88 -8.25 -7.14 -2.42
N PRO A 89 -8.99 -7.60 -3.43
CA PRO A 89 -10.39 -8.00 -3.25
C PRO A 89 -10.58 -9.22 -2.34
N GLU A 90 -9.71 -10.22 -2.45
CA GLU A 90 -9.86 -11.50 -1.72
C GLU A 90 -8.74 -11.75 -0.71
N HIS A 91 -7.58 -11.11 -0.90
CA HIS A 91 -6.39 -11.38 -0.13
C HIS A 91 -5.70 -10.09 0.29
N SER A 92 -5.01 -10.14 1.42
CA SER A 92 -4.09 -9.09 1.86
C SER A 92 -2.70 -9.65 2.09
N VAL A 93 -1.69 -8.80 1.89
CA VAL A 93 -0.28 -9.12 2.11
C VAL A 93 0.38 -7.98 2.86
N THR A 94 1.34 -8.33 3.71
CA THR A 94 2.08 -7.35 4.50
C THR A 94 3.48 -7.18 3.94
N VAL A 95 3.87 -5.94 3.70
CA VAL A 95 5.20 -5.55 3.22
C VAL A 95 5.88 -4.66 4.26
N ASP A 96 7.14 -4.96 4.53
CA ASP A 96 8.00 -4.22 5.46
C ASP A 96 9.43 -4.23 4.92
N ALA A 97 10.34 -3.51 5.60
CA ALA A 97 11.75 -3.40 5.22
C ALA A 97 12.47 -4.76 5.03
N THR A 98 12.02 -5.84 5.69
CA THR A 98 12.61 -7.18 5.55
C THR A 98 12.07 -7.94 4.35
N ARG A 99 10.86 -7.61 3.89
CA ARG A 99 10.13 -8.28 2.78
C ARG A 99 10.16 -7.49 1.46
N VAL A 100 11.05 -6.52 1.33
CA VAL A 100 11.13 -5.66 0.12
C VAL A 100 11.65 -6.38 -1.14
N LYS A 101 12.07 -7.65 -1.09
CA LYS A 101 12.67 -8.33 -2.25
C LYS A 101 11.67 -8.84 -3.29
N ASP A 102 10.41 -9.07 -2.91
CA ASP A 102 9.39 -9.70 -3.77
C ASP A 102 8.10 -8.89 -3.88
N VAL A 103 8.13 -7.60 -3.51
CA VAL A 103 6.93 -6.72 -3.45
C VAL A 103 6.08 -6.81 -4.71
N GLU A 104 6.65 -6.66 -5.91
CA GLU A 104 5.86 -6.71 -7.15
C GLU A 104 5.13 -8.05 -7.34
N ALA A 105 5.78 -9.16 -7.02
CA ALA A 105 5.17 -10.49 -7.14
C ALA A 105 3.99 -10.62 -6.18
N LEU A 106 4.16 -10.15 -4.93
CA LEU A 106 3.10 -10.11 -3.92
C LEU A 106 1.92 -9.24 -4.39
N LEU A 107 2.17 -8.00 -4.83
CA LEU A 107 1.08 -7.12 -5.32
C LEU A 107 0.33 -7.74 -6.51
N ARG A 108 1.06 -8.40 -7.43
CA ARG A 108 0.45 -9.13 -8.56
C ARG A 108 -0.38 -10.31 -8.13
N GLU A 109 -0.01 -11.00 -7.05
CA GLU A 109 -0.79 -12.10 -6.48
C GLU A 109 -2.07 -11.56 -5.84
N THR A 110 -1.97 -10.51 -5.04
CA THR A 110 -3.10 -9.83 -4.41
C THR A 110 -4.16 -9.35 -5.42
N LEU A 111 -3.74 -8.98 -6.64
CA LEU A 111 -4.64 -8.58 -7.73
C LEU A 111 -5.21 -9.75 -8.55
N ARG A 112 -4.52 -10.89 -8.62
CA ARG A 112 -4.83 -11.98 -9.57
C ARG A 112 -6.12 -12.73 -9.24
N HIS A 113 -6.63 -12.58 -8.03
CA HIS A 113 -7.89 -13.17 -7.59
C HIS A 113 -9.14 -12.39 -8.03
N LEU A 114 -9.00 -11.48 -9.00
CA LEU A 114 -10.12 -10.95 -9.79
C LEU A 114 -10.51 -11.95 -10.88
N GLY A 115 -11.17 -13.04 -10.49
CA GLY A 115 -11.74 -14.05 -11.39
C GLY A 115 -13.22 -13.83 -11.60
#